data_AF-J9FM98-F1
#
_entry.id   AF-J9FM98-F1
#
_cell.length_a   1.000
_cell.length_b   1.000
_cell.length_c   1.000
_cell.angle_alpha   90.00
_cell.angle_beta   90.00
_cell.angle_gamma   90.00
#
_symmetry.space_group_name_H-M   'P 1'
#
loop_
_entity.id
_entity.type
_entity.pdbx_description
1 polymer ?
#
loop_
_entity_poly.entity_id
_entity_poly.type
_entity_poly.pdbx_seq_one_letter_code
_entity_poly.pdbx_strand_id
1 'polypeptide(L)'
;NGIVNLKEKVDTLITIPNDRLLQVIDRRTSMLDAFRIADDVLRQGVQGISNLIVVPGLINADFADVKAIMTNAGSALMGIGTAKGEGGAKAAAEAAIKSPLLEASIEGAQGVLFNITGGKELSLFDVTEASNIITEAVDPNANIIFGAVIDESLEDEIRVTVIATGFEKRAPYTKDSSGRVINPSAKRDVPPSPFNPVRPGNNEIPPWLRR
;
A
#
# COMPACT_ATOMS: atom_id res chain seq x y z
N ASN A 1 -23.43 1.58 9.73
CA ASN A 1 -22.97 1.27 8.36
C ASN A 1 -22.64 2.54 7.57
N GLY A 2 -21.70 3.37 8.06
CA GLY A 2 -21.26 4.58 7.32
C GLY A 2 -20.05 4.30 6.42
N ILE A 3 -19.03 3.64 6.97
CA ILE A 3 -17.78 3.29 6.28
C ILE A 3 -18.02 2.41 5.05
N VAL A 4 -18.89 1.39 5.17
CA VAL A 4 -19.25 0.50 4.05
C VAL A 4 -19.90 1.28 2.91
N ASN A 5 -20.87 2.14 3.22
CA ASN A 5 -21.55 2.95 2.22
C ASN A 5 -20.61 3.94 1.54
N LEU A 6 -19.65 4.50 2.29
CA LEU A 6 -18.66 5.43 1.76
C LEU A 6 -17.69 4.71 0.81
N LYS A 7 -17.26 3.50 1.16
CA LYS A 7 -16.38 2.67 0.35
C LYS A 7 -16.92 2.39 -1.05
N GLU A 8 -18.23 2.25 -1.20
CA GLU A 8 -18.88 2.06 -2.52
C GLU A 8 -18.93 3.34 -3.38
N LYS A 9 -18.55 4.50 -2.83
CA LYS A 9 -18.65 5.81 -3.48
C LYS A 9 -17.30 6.49 -3.70
N VAL A 10 -16.20 5.89 -3.27
CA VAL A 10 -14.85 6.45 -3.36
C VAL A 10 -13.89 5.48 -4.03
N ASP A 11 -12.89 6.00 -4.73
CA ASP A 11 -11.83 5.18 -5.32
C ASP A 11 -10.92 4.55 -4.27
N THR A 12 -10.59 5.33 -3.23
CA THR A 12 -9.77 4.90 -2.08
C THR A 12 -10.37 5.45 -0.79
N LEU A 13 -10.47 4.60 0.22
CA LEU A 13 -10.90 4.94 1.57
C LEU A 13 -9.73 4.74 2.54
N ILE A 14 -9.19 5.85 3.07
CA ILE A 14 -8.19 5.83 4.13
C ILE A 14 -8.92 5.86 5.48
N THR A 15 -8.71 4.83 6.30
CA THR A 15 -9.30 4.74 7.63
C THR A 15 -8.24 4.99 8.71
N ILE A 16 -8.46 6.00 9.55
CA ILE A 16 -7.60 6.30 10.70
C ILE A 16 -8.38 5.93 11.97
N PRO A 17 -8.06 4.80 12.62
CA PRO A 17 -8.71 4.38 13.85
C PRO A 17 -8.26 5.25 15.03
N ASN A 18 -9.21 5.96 15.67
CA ASN A 18 -8.93 6.79 16.84
C ASN A 18 -8.27 6.01 18.00
N ASP A 19 -8.59 4.72 18.15
CA ASP A 19 -7.98 3.86 19.16
C ASP A 19 -6.46 3.71 18.99
N ARG A 20 -5.94 3.91 17.77
CA ARG A 20 -4.49 3.88 17.50
C ARG A 20 -3.83 5.20 17.83
N LEU A 21 -4.54 6.31 17.70
CA LEU A 21 -4.06 7.60 18.20
C LEU A 21 -3.82 7.51 19.72
N LEU A 22 -4.65 6.76 20.46
CA LEU A 22 -4.45 6.54 21.90
C LEU A 22 -3.12 5.85 22.24
N GLN A 23 -2.48 5.14 21.30
CA GLN A 23 -1.18 4.50 21.48
C GLN A 23 -0.02 5.47 21.31
N VAL A 24 -0.28 6.61 20.67
CA VAL A 24 0.71 7.66 20.38
C VAL A 24 0.62 8.81 21.38
N ILE A 25 -0.51 8.96 22.10
CA ILE A 25 -0.71 10.03 23.09
C ILE A 25 -0.35 9.60 24.53
N ASP A 26 0.17 10.54 25.32
CA ASP A 26 0.36 10.35 26.76
C ASP A 26 -1.00 10.26 27.48
N ARG A 27 -1.10 9.44 28.54
CA ARG A 27 -2.32 9.25 29.33
C ARG A 27 -2.82 10.52 30.02
N ARG A 28 -1.98 11.54 30.16
CA ARG A 28 -2.31 12.84 30.74
C ARG A 28 -2.78 13.86 29.70
N THR A 29 -2.72 13.53 28.41
CA THR A 29 -3.15 14.40 27.31
C THR A 29 -4.64 14.74 27.47
N SER A 30 -4.98 16.02 27.34
CA SER A 30 -6.39 16.47 27.39
C SER A 30 -7.17 15.97 26.17
N MET A 31 -8.51 15.91 26.26
CA MET A 31 -9.34 15.53 25.11
C MET A 31 -9.13 16.46 23.91
N LEU A 32 -8.98 17.77 24.13
CA LEU A 32 -8.72 18.75 23.07
C LEU A 32 -7.38 18.49 22.39
N ASP A 33 -6.34 18.18 23.16
CA ASP A 33 -5.02 17.91 22.60
C ASP A 33 -4.98 16.56 21.87
N ALA A 34 -5.73 15.56 22.34
CA ALA A 34 -5.90 14.29 21.63
C ALA A 34 -6.56 14.49 20.25
N PHE A 35 -7.58 15.34 20.15
CA PHE A 35 -8.20 15.69 18.87
C PHE A 35 -7.24 16.45 17.95
N ARG A 36 -6.43 17.36 18.50
CA ARG A 36 -5.40 18.05 17.70
C ARG A 36 -4.43 17.08 17.07
N ILE A 37 -4.06 16.00 17.76
CA ILE A 37 -3.19 14.95 17.22
C ILE A 37 -3.89 14.17 16.10
N ALA A 38 -5.19 13.87 16.26
CA ALA A 38 -5.99 13.27 15.19
C ALA A 38 -6.02 14.14 13.93
N ASP A 39 -6.29 15.43 14.11
CA ASP A 39 -6.30 16.44 13.04
C ASP A 39 -4.92 16.57 12.39
N ASP A 40 -3.85 16.45 13.18
CA ASP A 40 -2.47 16.46 12.70
C ASP A 40 -2.20 15.28 11.76
N VAL A 41 -2.59 14.07 12.17
CA VAL A 41 -2.46 12.86 11.33
C VAL A 41 -3.24 12.99 10.02
N LEU A 42 -4.49 13.49 10.08
CA LEU A 42 -5.31 13.75 8.90
C LEU A 42 -4.65 14.78 7.97
N ARG A 43 -4.15 15.89 8.54
CA ARG A 43 -3.43 16.93 7.80
C ARG A 43 -2.21 16.34 7.10
N GLN A 44 -1.42 15.53 7.81
CA GLN A 44 -0.24 14.89 7.25
C GLN A 44 -0.58 13.91 6.12
N GLY A 45 -1.71 13.19 6.20
CA GLY A 45 -2.18 12.31 5.13
C GLY A 45 -2.51 13.06 3.86
N VAL A 46 -3.30 14.13 3.99
CA VAL A 46 -3.65 14.98 2.84
C VAL A 46 -2.40 15.68 2.27
N GLN A 47 -1.52 16.19 3.15
CA GLN A 47 -0.29 16.85 2.73
C GLN A 47 0.65 15.88 2.01
N GLY A 48 0.78 14.64 2.48
CA GLY A 48 1.63 13.62 1.88
C GLY A 48 1.24 13.34 0.43
N ILE A 49 -0.05 13.13 0.16
CA ILE A 49 -0.56 12.91 -1.21
C ILE A 49 -0.42 14.18 -2.05
N SER A 50 -0.82 15.33 -1.49
CA SER A 50 -0.77 16.59 -2.23
C SER A 50 0.67 16.98 -2.62
N ASN A 51 1.64 16.70 -1.76
CA ASN A 51 3.04 16.98 -2.01
C ASN A 51 3.62 16.16 -3.16
N LEU A 52 3.16 14.91 -3.32
CA LEU A 52 3.55 14.07 -4.46
C LEU A 52 3.07 14.61 -5.82
N ILE A 53 2.04 15.47 -5.82
CA ILE A 53 1.42 15.99 -7.05
C ILE A 53 1.85 17.44 -7.34
N VAL A 54 1.87 18.27 -6.30
CA VAL A 54 1.88 19.74 -6.44
C VAL A 54 3.27 20.33 -6.22
N VAL A 55 4.09 19.71 -5.38
CA VAL A 55 5.40 20.26 -5.04
C VAL A 55 6.45 19.67 -5.97
N PRO A 56 7.18 20.49 -6.75
CA PRO A 56 8.32 20.02 -7.50
C PRO A 56 9.36 19.45 -6.52
N GLY A 57 9.38 18.13 -6.39
CA GLY A 57 10.35 17.41 -5.59
C GLY A 57 11.68 17.22 -6.32
N LEU A 58 12.68 16.68 -5.60
CA LEU A 58 13.91 16.17 -6.22
C LEU A 58 13.63 14.98 -7.14
N ILE A 59 12.58 14.22 -6.82
CA ILE A 59 12.04 13.09 -7.59
C ILE A 59 10.52 13.28 -7.63
N ASN A 60 9.97 13.43 -8.84
CA ASN A 60 8.55 13.73 -9.02
C ASN A 60 7.82 12.50 -9.55
N ALA A 61 6.72 12.14 -8.91
CA ALA A 61 5.71 11.27 -9.48
C ALA A 61 4.72 12.14 -10.25
N ASP A 62 4.18 11.67 -11.37
CA ASP A 62 3.14 12.43 -12.05
C ASP A 62 1.75 12.10 -11.45
N PHE A 63 0.77 12.96 -11.74
CA PHE A 63 -0.60 12.73 -11.27
C PHE A 63 -1.21 11.43 -11.83
N ALA A 64 -0.77 10.98 -13.01
CA ALA A 64 -1.26 9.75 -13.61
C ALA A 64 -0.79 8.52 -12.82
N ASP A 65 0.43 8.53 -12.31
CA ASP A 65 0.98 7.50 -11.44
C ASP A 65 0.17 7.43 -10.13
N VAL A 66 0.00 8.57 -9.44
CA VAL A 66 -0.78 8.63 -8.18
C VAL A 66 -2.21 8.15 -8.42
N LYS A 67 -2.84 8.61 -9.51
CA LYS A 67 -4.18 8.16 -9.91
C LYS A 67 -4.22 6.66 -10.19
N ALA A 68 -3.20 6.08 -10.82
CA ALA A 68 -3.15 4.65 -11.13
C ALA A 68 -3.15 3.78 -9.86
N ILE A 69 -2.46 4.21 -8.79
CA ILE A 69 -2.47 3.49 -7.50
C ILE A 69 -3.77 3.72 -6.72
N MET A 70 -4.32 4.93 -6.74
CA MET A 70 -5.49 5.29 -5.93
C MET A 70 -6.84 4.96 -6.59
N THR A 71 -6.89 4.73 -7.89
CA THR A 71 -8.15 4.38 -8.59
C THR A 71 -8.59 2.98 -8.22
N ASN A 72 -9.83 2.82 -7.72
CA ASN A 72 -10.39 1.54 -7.27
C ASN A 72 -9.47 0.75 -6.32
N ALA A 73 -8.68 1.43 -5.49
CA ALA A 73 -7.78 0.78 -4.55
C ALA A 73 -8.52 0.19 -3.34
N GLY A 74 -9.74 0.66 -3.09
CA GLY A 74 -10.58 0.20 -1.98
C GLY A 74 -10.04 0.73 -0.66
N SER A 75 -9.69 -0.16 0.26
CA SER A 75 -9.18 0.22 1.57
C SER A 75 -7.69 0.58 1.52
N ALA A 76 -7.33 1.66 2.20
CA ALA A 76 -5.96 2.14 2.34
C ALA A 76 -5.59 2.42 3.80
N LEU A 77 -4.31 2.22 4.10
CA LEU A 77 -3.72 2.44 5.42
C LEU A 77 -2.61 3.47 5.32
N MET A 78 -2.41 4.21 6.40
CA MET A 78 -1.43 5.28 6.47
C MET A 78 -0.43 5.01 7.59
N GLY A 79 0.85 5.21 7.33
CA GLY A 79 1.94 5.18 8.30
C GLY A 79 2.70 6.49 8.28
N ILE A 80 3.08 6.98 9.46
CA ILE A 80 3.85 8.21 9.63
C ILE A 80 5.04 7.89 10.52
N GLY A 81 6.22 8.35 10.10
CA GLY A 81 7.43 8.32 10.91
C GLY A 81 8.15 9.65 10.83
N THR A 82 8.70 10.09 11.96
CA THR A 82 9.57 11.26 12.06
C THR A 82 10.83 10.90 12.80
N ALA A 83 11.94 11.51 12.41
CA ALA A 83 13.20 11.42 13.12
C ALA A 83 14.05 12.66 12.85
N LYS A 84 15.08 12.86 13.67
CA LYS A 84 15.99 14.00 13.60
C LYS A 84 17.44 13.52 13.61
N GLY A 85 18.34 14.33 13.06
CA GLY A 85 19.78 14.10 13.10
C GLY A 85 20.27 13.07 12.08
N GLU A 86 21.53 12.65 12.24
CA GLU A 86 22.21 11.72 11.33
C GLU A 86 21.52 10.34 11.32
N GLY A 87 21.25 9.80 10.13
CA GLY A 87 20.44 8.59 9.97
C GLY A 87 18.93 8.79 10.23
N GLY A 88 18.48 10.05 10.30
CA GLY A 88 17.07 10.39 10.48
C GLY A 88 16.16 9.80 9.39
N ALA A 89 16.62 9.74 8.14
CA ALA A 89 15.79 9.20 7.06
C ALA A 89 15.46 7.71 7.25
N LYS A 90 16.46 6.92 7.62
CA LYS A 90 16.28 5.51 7.99
C LYS A 90 15.35 5.34 9.18
N ALA A 91 15.60 6.07 10.26
CA ALA A 91 14.78 5.98 11.47
C ALA A 91 13.31 6.38 11.20
N ALA A 92 13.10 7.44 10.41
CA ALA A 92 11.77 7.88 10.00
C ALA A 92 11.06 6.85 9.11
N ALA A 93 11.78 6.24 8.15
CA ALA A 93 11.23 5.18 7.31
C ALA A 93 10.81 3.95 8.13
N GLU A 94 11.67 3.51 9.04
CA GLU A 94 11.36 2.39 9.95
C GLU A 94 10.16 2.70 10.85
N ALA A 95 10.07 3.92 11.38
CA ALA A 95 8.94 4.35 12.20
C ALA A 95 7.64 4.40 11.38
N ALA A 96 7.70 4.80 10.11
CA ALA A 96 6.53 4.86 9.24
C ALA A 96 5.96 3.47 8.93
N ILE A 97 6.80 2.49 8.60
CA ILE A 97 6.35 1.11 8.31
C ILE A 97 5.92 0.33 9.57
N LYS A 98 6.45 0.72 10.75
CA LYS A 98 6.06 0.15 12.06
C LYS A 98 4.97 0.97 12.75
N SER A 99 4.36 1.93 12.05
CA SER A 99 3.41 2.87 12.64
C SER A 99 2.15 2.15 13.15
N PRO A 100 1.64 2.46 14.35
CA PRO A 100 0.39 1.87 14.88
C PRO A 100 -0.85 2.12 14.01
N LEU A 101 -0.77 3.06 13.07
CA LEU A 101 -1.81 3.41 12.13
C LEU A 101 -1.93 2.42 10.94
N LEU A 102 -0.90 1.61 10.72
CA LEU A 102 -0.91 0.49 9.77
C LEU A 102 -1.49 -0.75 10.48
N GLU A 103 -2.82 -0.91 10.40
CA GLU A 103 -3.55 -2.02 11.05
C GLU A 103 -3.12 -3.41 10.55
N ALA A 104 -2.81 -3.52 9.26
CA ALA A 104 -2.11 -4.64 8.65
C ALA A 104 -0.65 -4.25 8.45
N SER A 105 0.27 -5.21 8.59
CA SER A 105 1.63 -5.03 8.09
C SER A 105 1.55 -4.51 6.65
N ILE A 106 2.44 -3.60 6.28
CA ILE A 106 2.52 -3.07 4.91
C ILE A 106 2.77 -4.21 3.88
N GLU A 107 3.22 -5.37 4.38
CA GLU A 107 3.30 -6.64 3.68
C GLU A 107 1.97 -7.03 3.01
N GLY A 108 1.97 -7.03 1.67
CA GLY A 108 0.82 -7.42 0.86
C GLY A 108 0.03 -6.25 0.27
N ALA A 109 0.43 -5.01 0.52
CA ALA A 109 -0.02 -3.87 -0.27
C ALA A 109 0.40 -4.03 -1.73
N GLN A 110 -0.53 -3.84 -2.66
CA GLN A 110 -0.25 -3.91 -4.10
C GLN A 110 0.15 -2.56 -4.68
N GLY A 111 -0.20 -1.48 -3.99
CA GLY A 111 0.16 -0.12 -4.33
C GLY A 111 0.66 0.58 -3.09
N VAL A 112 1.80 1.25 -3.21
CA VAL A 112 2.38 2.01 -2.11
C VAL A 112 2.78 3.38 -2.62
N LEU A 113 2.32 4.41 -1.93
CA LEU A 113 2.78 5.78 -2.13
C LEU A 113 3.54 6.20 -0.88
N PHE A 114 4.72 6.79 -1.03
CA PHE A 114 5.36 7.41 0.11
C PHE A 114 6.03 8.74 -0.23
N ASN A 115 6.02 9.65 0.73
CA ASN A 115 6.64 10.95 0.61
C ASN A 115 7.66 11.14 1.70
N ILE A 116 8.86 11.59 1.33
CA ILE A 116 9.94 11.94 2.25
C ILE A 116 10.03 13.46 2.26
N THR A 117 9.82 14.06 3.43
CA THR A 117 9.95 15.51 3.62
C THR A 117 11.08 15.78 4.60
N GLY A 118 11.98 16.68 4.26
CA GLY A 118 13.06 17.07 5.15
C GLY A 118 13.46 18.53 4.92
N GLY A 119 14.32 19.05 5.79
CA GLY A 119 14.90 20.38 5.62
C GLY A 119 15.92 20.46 4.48
N LYS A 120 16.65 21.57 4.42
CA LYS A 120 17.65 21.83 3.36
C LYS A 120 18.79 20.82 3.31
N GLU A 121 19.04 20.15 4.43
CA GLU A 121 20.10 19.15 4.56
C GLU A 121 19.68 17.76 4.05
N LEU A 122 18.42 17.57 3.62
CA LEU A 122 17.96 16.28 3.08
C LEU A 122 18.75 15.94 1.81
N SER A 123 19.58 14.90 1.89
CA SER A 123 20.42 14.47 0.79
C SER A 123 19.75 13.39 -0.07
N LEU A 124 20.28 13.17 -1.28
CA LEU A 124 19.86 12.04 -2.11
C LEU A 124 20.16 10.68 -1.44
N PHE A 125 21.21 10.61 -0.62
CA PHE A 125 21.56 9.40 0.12
C PHE A 125 20.48 9.05 1.14
N ASP A 126 20.02 10.05 1.91
CA ASP A 126 18.93 9.92 2.88
C ASP A 126 17.64 9.42 2.21
N VAL A 127 17.29 10.03 1.07
CA VAL A 127 16.12 9.63 0.29
C VAL A 127 16.24 8.18 -0.19
N THR A 128 17.41 7.78 -0.69
CA THR A 128 17.67 6.42 -1.18
C THR A 128 17.61 5.39 -0.05
N GLU A 129 18.21 5.69 1.11
CA GLU A 129 18.20 4.80 2.27
C GLU A 129 16.77 4.56 2.78
N ALA A 130 15.99 5.63 2.97
CA ALA A 130 14.59 5.54 3.36
C ALA A 130 13.75 4.75 2.32
N SER A 131 13.98 4.99 1.03
CA SER A 131 13.26 4.32 -0.06
C SER A 131 13.54 2.82 -0.09
N ASN A 132 14.79 2.40 0.14
CA ASN A 132 15.17 1.00 0.20
C ASN A 132 14.47 0.28 1.35
N ILE A 133 14.44 0.87 2.54
CA ILE A 133 13.77 0.28 3.72
C ILE A 133 12.29 0.04 3.46
N ILE A 134 11.60 1.01 2.86
CA ILE A 134 10.17 0.88 2.55
C ILE A 134 9.97 -0.18 1.46
N THR A 135 10.82 -0.18 0.43
CA THR A 135 10.75 -1.14 -0.69
C THR A 135 10.99 -2.58 -0.23
N GLU A 136 11.90 -2.79 0.74
CA GLU A 136 12.17 -4.10 1.33
C GLU A 136 11.01 -4.62 2.20
N ALA A 137 10.19 -3.73 2.76
CA ALA A 137 9.08 -4.07 3.64
C ALA A 137 7.78 -4.40 2.88
N VAL A 138 7.69 -4.07 1.59
CA VAL A 138 6.46 -4.22 0.78
C VAL A 138 6.53 -5.44 -0.14
N ASP A 139 5.41 -5.79 -0.79
CA ASP A 139 5.40 -6.90 -1.75
C ASP A 139 6.34 -6.59 -2.93
N PRO A 140 7.21 -7.52 -3.37
CA PRO A 140 8.12 -7.29 -4.50
C PRO A 140 7.41 -6.96 -5.83
N ASN A 141 6.12 -7.26 -5.93
CA ASN A 141 5.28 -6.94 -7.09
C ASN A 141 4.39 -5.71 -6.85
N ALA A 142 4.57 -5.00 -5.73
CA ALA A 142 3.83 -3.78 -5.47
C ALA A 142 4.25 -2.68 -6.45
N ASN A 143 3.28 -1.91 -6.92
CA ASN A 143 3.56 -0.67 -7.61
C ASN A 143 3.93 0.39 -6.56
N ILE A 144 5.15 0.94 -6.65
CA ILE A 144 5.68 1.88 -5.67
C ILE A 144 5.86 3.23 -6.33
N ILE A 145 5.28 4.25 -5.72
CA ILE A 145 5.45 5.65 -6.08
C ILE A 145 6.06 6.37 -4.90
N PHE A 146 7.07 7.18 -5.16
CA PHE A 146 7.64 8.00 -4.12
C PHE A 146 8.00 9.39 -4.60
N GLY A 147 8.04 10.31 -3.64
CA GLY A 147 8.51 11.68 -3.84
C GLY A 147 9.33 12.16 -2.67
N ALA A 148 10.14 13.17 -2.94
CA ALA A 148 10.98 13.83 -1.94
C ALA A 148 10.78 15.34 -2.02
N VAL A 149 10.42 15.95 -0.90
CA VAL A 149 10.12 17.38 -0.78
C VAL A 149 11.04 18.04 0.24
N ILE A 150 11.54 19.22 -0.10
CA ILE A 150 12.27 20.07 0.83
C ILE A 150 11.29 21.05 1.48
N ASP A 151 11.17 20.98 2.79
CA ASP A 151 10.43 21.92 3.62
C ASP A 151 11.40 22.59 4.60
N GLU A 152 11.72 23.86 4.33
CA GLU A 152 12.68 24.62 5.14
C GLU A 152 12.25 24.78 6.61
N SER A 153 10.96 24.60 6.92
CA SER A 153 10.45 24.67 8.29
C SER A 153 10.81 23.46 9.15
N LEU A 154 11.25 22.36 8.54
CA LEU A 154 11.59 21.12 9.25
C LEU A 154 13.02 21.11 9.82
N GLU A 155 13.87 22.08 9.46
CA GLU A 155 15.27 22.16 9.92
C GLU A 155 16.04 20.82 9.79
N ASP A 156 16.22 20.10 10.90
CA ASP A 156 16.92 18.81 11.01
C ASP A 156 15.99 17.58 11.05
N GLU A 157 14.68 17.79 10.94
CA GLU A 157 13.65 16.75 10.98
C GLU A 157 13.38 16.18 9.59
N ILE A 158 13.31 14.85 9.53
CA ILE A 158 12.87 14.10 8.36
C ILE A 158 11.57 13.39 8.72
N ARG A 159 10.56 13.59 7.86
CA ARG A 159 9.25 12.99 7.95
C ARG A 159 9.00 12.08 6.76
N VAL A 160 8.62 10.84 7.05
CA VAL A 160 8.22 9.86 6.05
C VAL A 160 6.74 9.57 6.24
N THR A 161 5.97 9.74 5.18
CA THR A 161 4.56 9.38 5.13
C THR A 161 4.38 8.26 4.14
N VAL A 162 3.76 7.16 4.53
CA VAL A 162 3.51 5.98 3.70
C VAL A 162 2.01 5.73 3.62
N ILE A 163 1.51 5.46 2.42
CA ILE A 163 0.12 5.13 2.14
C ILE A 163 0.13 3.82 1.36
N ALA A 164 -0.47 2.80 1.95
CA ALA A 164 -0.54 1.48 1.38
C ALA A 164 -1.97 1.18 0.94
N THR A 165 -2.13 0.64 -0.27
CA THR A 165 -3.43 0.37 -0.88
C THR A 165 -3.47 -1.05 -1.48
N GLY A 166 -4.69 -1.52 -1.79
CA GLY A 166 -4.86 -2.79 -2.50
C GLY A 166 -4.76 -4.05 -1.62
N PHE A 167 -4.96 -3.92 -0.30
CA PHE A 167 -4.95 -5.05 0.64
C PHE A 167 -6.06 -6.10 0.39
N GLU A 168 -7.11 -5.73 -0.33
CA GLU A 168 -8.32 -6.56 -0.45
C GLU A 168 -8.30 -7.58 -1.59
N LYS A 169 -7.26 -7.57 -2.45
CA LYS A 169 -7.23 -8.47 -3.62
C LYS A 169 -6.73 -9.88 -3.33
N ARG A 170 -6.27 -10.20 -2.11
CA ARG A 170 -6.15 -11.61 -1.69
C ARG A 170 -7.54 -12.09 -1.30
N ALA A 171 -8.26 -12.62 -2.27
CA ALA A 171 -9.51 -13.35 -2.02
C ALA A 171 -9.28 -14.30 -0.83
N PRO A 172 -10.19 -14.33 0.16
CA PRO A 172 -10.11 -15.36 1.19
C PRO A 172 -10.12 -16.69 0.47
N TYR A 173 -9.09 -17.52 0.67
CA TYR A 173 -9.10 -18.90 0.22
C TYR A 173 -10.43 -19.50 0.66
N THR A 174 -11.32 -19.79 -0.28
CA THR A 174 -12.56 -20.49 0.01
C THR A 174 -12.15 -21.90 0.41
N LYS A 175 -12.17 -22.16 1.72
CA LYS A 175 -12.14 -23.53 2.22
C LYS A 175 -13.44 -24.17 1.81
N ASP A 176 -13.37 -25.25 1.05
CA ASP A 176 -14.53 -26.09 0.83
C ASP A 176 -14.99 -26.74 2.15
N SER A 177 -16.19 -27.33 2.16
CA SER A 177 -16.75 -28.04 3.30
C SER A 177 -15.92 -29.27 3.75
N SER A 178 -14.84 -29.60 3.05
CA SER A 178 -13.89 -30.67 3.39
C SER A 178 -12.56 -30.14 3.98
N GLY A 179 -12.43 -28.82 4.17
CA GLY A 179 -11.25 -28.20 4.76
C GLY A 179 -10.06 -28.05 3.81
N ARG A 180 -10.25 -28.27 2.50
CA ARG A 180 -9.19 -28.05 1.50
C ARG A 180 -9.13 -26.59 1.09
N VAL A 181 -7.90 -26.06 1.08
CA VAL A 181 -7.58 -24.73 0.58
C VAL A 181 -7.58 -24.78 -0.95
N ILE A 182 -8.57 -24.18 -1.59
CA ILE A 182 -8.64 -24.09 -3.06
C ILE A 182 -7.89 -22.82 -3.48
N ASN A 183 -6.72 -22.98 -4.09
CA ASN A 183 -5.96 -21.87 -4.66
C ASN A 183 -6.46 -21.57 -6.09
N PRO A 184 -7.02 -20.37 -6.40
CA PRO A 184 -7.53 -20.07 -7.75
C PRO A 184 -6.43 -19.93 -8.81
N SER A 185 -5.16 -19.79 -8.40
CA SER A 185 -4.03 -19.45 -9.28
C SER A 185 -3.17 -20.63 -9.72
N ALA A 186 -3.55 -21.87 -9.37
CA ALA A 186 -2.89 -23.04 -9.94
C ALA A 186 -3.38 -23.24 -11.39
N LYS A 187 -2.62 -22.71 -12.35
CA LYS A 187 -2.67 -23.18 -13.74
C LYS A 187 -2.69 -24.71 -13.71
N ARG A 188 -3.67 -25.31 -14.39
CA ARG A 188 -3.79 -26.76 -14.51
C ARG A 188 -2.58 -27.29 -15.28
N ASP A 189 -1.54 -27.70 -14.56
CA ASP A 189 -0.61 -28.69 -15.07
C ASP A 189 -1.39 -30.01 -15.18
N VAL A 190 -1.87 -30.27 -16.38
CA VAL A 190 -2.51 -31.54 -16.73
C VAL A 190 -1.37 -32.57 -16.76
N PRO A 191 -1.35 -33.60 -15.90
CA PRO A 191 -0.37 -34.67 -16.06
C PRO A 191 -0.66 -35.42 -17.37
N PRO A 192 0.35 -35.88 -18.12
CA PRO A 192 0.12 -36.67 -19.32
C PRO A 192 -0.61 -37.96 -18.93
N SER A 193 -1.82 -38.13 -19.46
CA SER A 193 -2.62 -39.35 -19.25
C SER A 193 -1.88 -40.55 -19.86
N PRO A 194 -1.84 -41.71 -19.19
CA PRO A 194 -1.29 -42.91 -19.77
C PRO A 194 -2.14 -43.36 -20.96
N PHE A 195 -1.45 -43.77 -22.02
CA PHE A 195 -1.94 -44.37 -23.25
C PHE A 195 -3.18 -45.26 -23.05
N ASN A 196 -4.21 -45.02 -23.85
CA ASN A 196 -5.30 -45.98 -24.05
C ASN A 196 -5.29 -46.39 -25.53
N PRO A 197 -5.09 -47.68 -25.89
CA PRO A 197 -5.03 -48.09 -27.28
C PRO A 197 -6.43 -48.02 -27.92
N VAL A 198 -6.51 -47.29 -29.02
CA VAL A 198 -7.71 -47.14 -29.86
C VAL A 198 -8.09 -48.50 -30.45
N ARG A 199 -9.34 -48.93 -30.24
CA ARG A 199 -9.98 -49.99 -31.04
C ARG A 199 -10.65 -49.37 -32.27
N PRO A 200 -10.56 -49.98 -33.47
CA PRO A 200 -11.12 -49.41 -34.68
C PRO A 200 -12.61 -49.79 -34.84
N GLY A 201 -13.40 -48.87 -35.38
CA GLY A 201 -14.71 -49.21 -35.97
C GLY A 201 -15.82 -48.19 -35.71
N ASN A 202 -15.86 -47.10 -36.48
CA ASN A 202 -16.92 -46.86 -37.48
C ASN A 202 -16.77 -45.47 -38.11
N ASN A 203 -16.73 -45.46 -39.43
CA ASN A 203 -16.69 -44.29 -40.29
C ASN A 203 -17.98 -43.47 -40.15
N GLU A 204 -17.93 -42.38 -39.40
CA GLU A 204 -18.85 -41.26 -39.59
C GLU A 204 -18.04 -40.01 -39.94
N ILE A 205 -18.29 -39.50 -41.16
CA ILE A 205 -17.64 -38.30 -41.68
C ILE A 205 -18.16 -37.10 -40.88
N PRO A 206 -17.26 -36.27 -40.29
CA PRO A 206 -17.68 -35.13 -39.50
C PRO A 206 -18.45 -34.05 -40.29
N PRO A 207 -19.31 -33.25 -39.62
CA PRO A 207 -20.21 -32.28 -40.25
C PRO A 207 -19.56 -31.15 -41.07
N TRP A 208 -18.24 -30.97 -40.96
CA TRP A 208 -17.48 -29.92 -41.66
C TRP A 208 -16.99 -30.31 -43.06
N LEU A 209 -17.18 -31.58 -43.49
CA LEU A 209 -16.89 -32.05 -44.86
C LEU A 209 -18.15 -32.08 -45.75
N ARG A 210 -19.26 -31.46 -45.32
CA ARG A 210 -20.45 -31.24 -46.16
C ARG A 210 -20.42 -29.82 -46.74
N ARG A 211 -19.66 -29.63 -47.82
CA ARG A 211 -19.89 -28.58 -48.83
C ARG A 211 -19.40 -29.07 -50.18
#